data_AF-A0A6A9T2W8-F1
#
_entry.id   AF-A0A6A9T2W8-F1
#
_cell.length_a   1.000
_cell.length_b   1.000
_cell.length_c   1.000
_cell.angle_alpha   90.00
_cell.angle_beta   90.00
_cell.angle_gamma   90.00
#
_symmetry.space_group_name_H-M   'P 1'
#
loop_
_entity.id
_entity.type
_entity.pdbx_description
1 polymer ?
#
loop_
_entity_poly.entity_id
_entity_poly.type
_entity_poly.pdbx_seq_one_letter_code
_entity_poly.pdbx_strand_id
1 'polypeptide(L)'
;PSPTPSRARDLLDSGYERIVTSLGGDGAVLVTADRALYADAPAVEVVDTVGAGDSLFAGVLSALDRGESESEALRTGVAVASAVVGTTGTTPPRLDALDRDRIAVGPAPAPAE
;
A
#
# COMPACT_ATOMS: atom_id res chain seq x y z
N PRO A 1 -9.43 -11.99 8.06
CA PRO A 1 -8.23 -12.00 8.95
C PRO A 1 -7.84 -10.55 9.19
N SER A 2 -8.01 -10.04 10.42
CA SER A 2 -7.75 -8.63 10.74
C SER A 2 -6.26 -8.33 10.58
N PRO A 3 -5.87 -7.25 9.87
CA PRO A 3 -4.47 -6.88 9.78
C PRO A 3 -4.06 -6.33 11.12
N THR A 4 -3.20 -7.04 11.84
CA THR A 4 -2.83 -6.60 13.19
C THR A 4 -1.52 -5.81 13.13
N PRO A 5 -1.56 -4.48 13.33
CA PRO A 5 -0.43 -3.63 13.67
C PRO A 5 0.53 -4.18 14.75
N SER A 6 0.12 -5.20 15.51
CA SER A 6 0.93 -5.79 16.58
C SER A 6 2.25 -6.39 16.09
N ARG A 7 2.27 -7.11 14.96
CA ARG A 7 3.52 -7.67 14.40
C ARG A 7 4.42 -6.62 13.76
N ALA A 8 3.84 -5.50 13.31
CA ALA A 8 4.63 -4.41 12.75
C ALA A 8 5.57 -3.82 13.81
N ARG A 9 5.12 -3.73 15.07
CA ARG A 9 5.95 -3.21 16.18
C ARG A 9 7.16 -4.08 16.45
N ASP A 10 7.02 -5.40 16.49
CA ASP A 10 8.15 -6.32 16.69
C ASP A 10 9.23 -6.15 15.61
N LEU A 11 8.82 -5.89 14.37
CA LEU A 11 9.73 -5.63 13.26
C LEU A 11 10.39 -4.24 13.39
N LEU A 12 9.66 -3.22 13.82
CA LEU A 12 10.26 -1.91 14.12
C LEU A 12 11.31 -2.02 15.23
N ASP A 13 11.01 -2.76 16.30
CA ASP A 13 11.94 -3.02 17.41
C ASP A 13 13.18 -3.82 16.96
N SER A 14 13.03 -4.59 15.88
CA SER A 14 14.14 -5.33 15.24
C SER A 14 15.01 -4.45 14.32
N GLY A 15 14.70 -3.17 14.16
CA GLY A 15 15.50 -2.19 13.42
C GLY A 15 15.00 -1.85 12.02
N TYR A 16 13.83 -2.34 11.60
CA TYR A 16 13.23 -1.91 10.35
C TYR A 16 12.59 -0.53 10.51
N GLU A 17 12.79 0.38 9.56
CA GLU A 17 12.24 1.74 9.65
C GLU A 17 10.76 1.82 9.24
N ARG A 18 10.36 0.99 8.27
CA ARG A 18 9.05 1.06 7.62
C ARG A 18 8.52 -0.34 7.35
N ILE A 19 7.30 -0.60 7.80
CA ILE A 19 6.59 -1.85 7.57
C ILE A 19 5.38 -1.56 6.71
N VAL A 20 5.32 -2.18 5.52
CA VAL A 20 4.18 -2.04 4.60
C VAL A 20 3.45 -3.37 4.52
N THR A 21 2.15 -3.34 4.77
CA THR A 21 1.28 -4.52 4.78
C THR A 21 0.15 -4.33 3.80
N SER A 22 0.05 -5.20 2.79
CA SER A 22 -1.12 -5.27 1.91
C SER A 22 -2.31 -5.92 2.64
N LEU A 23 -3.48 -5.34 2.45
CA LEU A 23 -4.77 -5.83 2.94
C LEU A 23 -5.64 -6.40 1.81
N GLY A 24 -5.08 -6.53 0.61
CA GLY A 24 -5.82 -6.95 -0.57
C GLY A 24 -6.86 -5.91 -0.98
N GLY A 25 -8.13 -6.33 -1.09
CA GLY A 25 -9.24 -5.45 -1.47
C GLY A 25 -9.54 -4.34 -0.47
N ASP A 26 -9.00 -4.44 0.75
CA ASP A 26 -9.13 -3.41 1.80
C ASP A 26 -7.96 -2.40 1.78
N GLY A 27 -7.08 -2.45 0.78
CA GLY A 27 -5.99 -1.48 0.64
C GLY A 27 -4.68 -1.89 1.31
N ALA A 28 -4.03 -0.96 2.01
CA ALA A 28 -2.72 -1.18 2.60
C ALA A 28 -2.43 -0.30 3.83
N VAL A 29 -1.52 -0.77 4.67
CA VAL A 29 -1.02 -0.05 5.86
C VAL A 29 0.48 0.18 5.76
N LEU A 30 0.94 1.36 6.17
CA LEU A 30 2.35 1.67 6.37
C LEU A 30 2.58 2.08 7.84
N VAL A 31 3.47 1.37 8.53
CA VAL A 31 3.82 1.63 9.94
C VAL A 31 5.27 2.04 10.05
N THR A 32 5.52 3.07 10.84
CA THR A 32 6.84 3.57 11.25
C THR A 32 6.88 3.69 12.76
N ALA A 33 8.02 4.09 13.31
CA ALA A 33 8.14 4.40 14.74
C ALA A 33 7.16 5.50 15.20
N ASP A 34 6.81 6.44 14.31
CA ASP A 34 6.10 7.66 14.69
C ASP A 34 4.60 7.59 14.41
N ARG A 35 4.21 6.79 13.42
CA ARG A 35 2.85 6.77 12.87
C ARG A 35 2.49 5.46 12.18
N ALA A 36 1.19 5.22 12.11
CA ALA A 36 0.59 4.20 11.25
C ALA A 36 -0.38 4.89 10.28
N LEU A 37 -0.25 4.57 9.01
CA LEU A 37 -1.04 5.10 7.90
C LEU A 37 -1.85 3.97 7.28
N TYR A 38 -3.09 4.25 6.88
CA TYR A 38 -3.94 3.37 6.10
C TYR A 38 -4.36 4.06 4.82
N ALA A 39 -4.31 3.32 3.71
CA ALA A 39 -4.79 3.74 2.41
C ALA A 39 -5.88 2.79 1.94
N ASP A 40 -7.04 3.35 1.63
CA ASP A 40 -8.21 2.60 1.17
C ASP A 40 -8.06 2.23 -0.31
N ALA A 41 -8.23 0.95 -0.66
CA ALA A 41 -8.21 0.56 -2.06
C ALA A 41 -9.50 1.00 -2.77
N PRO A 42 -9.41 1.64 -3.94
CA PRO A 42 -10.59 1.96 -4.72
C PRO A 42 -11.28 0.68 -5.18
N ALA A 43 -12.61 0.71 -5.24
CA ALA A 43 -13.38 -0.35 -5.88
C ALA A 43 -13.03 -0.44 -7.37
N VAL A 44 -12.49 -1.58 -7.78
CA VAL A 44 -12.10 -1.89 -9.15
C VAL A 44 -12.68 -3.23 -9.56
N GLU A 45 -12.92 -3.42 -10.86
CA GLU A 45 -13.23 -4.74 -11.41
C GLU A 45 -11.95 -5.59 -11.38
N VAL A 46 -11.96 -6.66 -10.60
CA VAL A 46 -10.79 -7.52 -10.43
C VAL A 46 -10.73 -8.53 -11.58
N VAL A 47 -9.66 -8.46 -12.37
CA VAL A 47 -9.40 -9.36 -13.49
C VAL A 47 -8.38 -10.44 -13.09
N ASP A 48 -7.26 -10.04 -12.50
CA ASP A 48 -6.16 -10.91 -12.07
C ASP A 48 -5.48 -10.33 -10.83
N THR A 49 -5.14 -11.13 -9.82
CA THR A 49 -4.47 -10.63 -8.60
C THR A 49 -2.96 -10.91 -8.60
N VAL A 50 -2.46 -11.64 -9.60
CA VAL A 50 -1.05 -11.99 -9.70
C VAL A 50 -0.20 -10.72 -9.84
N GLY A 51 0.80 -10.59 -8.98
CA GLY A 51 1.73 -9.45 -8.97
C GLY A 51 1.21 -8.19 -8.28
N ALA A 52 -0.02 -8.18 -7.73
CA ALA A 52 -0.56 -7.01 -7.03
C ALA A 52 0.30 -6.59 -5.81
N GLY A 53 0.83 -7.57 -5.06
CA GLY A 53 1.72 -7.31 -3.93
C GLY A 53 3.06 -6.71 -4.35
N ASP A 54 3.74 -7.31 -5.33
CA ASP A 54 5.01 -6.78 -5.86
C ASP A 54 4.84 -5.38 -6.44
N SER A 55 3.71 -5.16 -7.12
CA SER A 55 3.36 -3.88 -7.73
C SER A 55 3.06 -2.81 -6.68
N LEU A 56 2.40 -3.18 -5.57
CA LEU A 56 2.24 -2.32 -4.41
C LEU A 56 3.61 -1.87 -3.88
N PHE A 57 4.50 -2.81 -3.58
CA PHE A 57 5.83 -2.50 -3.06
C PHE A 57 6.66 -1.68 -4.05
N ALA A 58 6.62 -2.00 -5.34
CA ALA A 58 7.30 -1.23 -6.37
C ALA A 58 6.81 0.23 -6.42
N GLY A 59 5.49 0.44 -6.30
CA GLY A 59 4.90 1.78 -6.22
C GLY A 59 5.35 2.56 -4.99
N VAL A 60 5.33 1.93 -3.81
CA VAL A 60 5.80 2.55 -2.56
C VAL A 60 7.28 2.91 -2.66
N LEU A 61 8.13 1.97 -3.06
CA LEU A 61 9.57 2.17 -3.16
C LEU A 61 9.91 3.26 -4.18
N SER A 62 9.25 3.28 -5.34
CA SER A 62 9.43 4.31 -6.35
C SER A 62 9.11 5.71 -5.84
N ALA A 63 8.05 5.85 -5.04
CA ALA A 63 7.66 7.15 -4.48
C ALA A 63 8.63 7.60 -3.37
N LEU A 64 9.06 6.69 -2.50
CA LEU A 64 10.06 6.99 -1.48
C LEU A 64 11.42 7.38 -2.10
N ASP A 65 11.85 6.68 -3.15
CA ASP A 65 13.08 7.00 -3.90
C ASP A 65 13.02 8.41 -4.53
N ARG A 66 11.81 8.85 -4.91
CA ARG A 66 11.54 10.22 -5.40
C ARG A 66 11.41 11.26 -4.28
N GLY A 67 11.62 10.88 -3.02
CA GLY A 67 11.54 11.77 -1.87
C GLY A 67 10.11 12.17 -1.48
N GLU A 68 9.10 11.43 -1.96
CA GLU A 68 7.72 11.67 -1.54
C GLU A 68 7.49 11.28 -0.07
N SER A 69 6.47 11.87 0.54
CA SER A 69 6.08 11.51 1.91
C SER A 69 5.57 10.07 1.98
N GLU A 70 5.62 9.44 3.16
CA GLU A 70 5.10 8.08 3.35
C GLU A 70 3.62 7.92 3.02
N SER A 71 2.83 8.98 3.25
CA SER A 71 1.42 9.02 2.83
C SER A 71 1.30 8.93 1.31
N GLU A 72 2.10 9.70 0.60
CA GLU A 72 2.11 9.71 -0.87
C GLU A 72 2.72 8.42 -1.45
N ALA A 73 3.70 7.85 -0.76
CA ALA A 73 4.24 6.55 -1.13
C ALA A 73 3.21 5.43 -0.98
N LEU A 74 2.50 5.39 0.15
CA LEU A 74 1.42 4.42 0.36
C LEU A 74 0.29 4.60 -0.66
N ARG A 75 -0.10 5.85 -0.93
CA ARG A 75 -1.08 6.21 -1.98
C ARG A 75 -0.65 5.67 -3.34
N THR A 76 0.62 5.85 -3.71
CA THR A 76 1.18 5.35 -4.97
C THR A 76 1.15 3.84 -5.05
N GLY A 77 1.57 3.15 -3.98
CA GLY A 77 1.55 1.68 -3.91
C GLY A 77 0.15 1.12 -4.16
N VAL A 78 -0.85 1.66 -3.46
CA VAL A 78 -2.25 1.23 -3.65
C VAL A 78 -2.72 1.55 -5.07
N ALA A 79 -2.40 2.71 -5.63
CA ALA A 79 -2.78 3.08 -7.00
C ALA A 79 -2.24 2.09 -8.03
N VAL A 80 -0.95 1.77 -7.92
CA VAL A 80 -0.28 0.82 -8.80
C VAL A 80 -0.92 -0.56 -8.66
N ALA A 81 -1.14 -1.04 -7.43
CA ALA A 81 -1.74 -2.34 -7.17
C ALA A 81 -3.16 -2.43 -7.74
N SER A 82 -4.00 -1.41 -7.51
CA SER A 82 -5.37 -1.34 -8.04
C SER A 82 -5.42 -1.33 -9.56
N ALA A 83 -4.47 -0.67 -10.22
CA ALA A 83 -4.38 -0.69 -11.67
C ALA A 83 -3.93 -2.05 -12.22
N VAL A 84 -2.99 -2.72 -11.54
CA VAL A 84 -2.54 -4.08 -11.93
C VAL A 84 -3.68 -5.08 -11.82
N VAL A 85 -4.46 -5.03 -10.73
CA VAL A 85 -5.53 -6.02 -10.54
C VAL A 85 -6.68 -5.90 -11.55
N GLY A 86 -6.82 -4.74 -12.19
CA GLY A 86 -7.79 -4.50 -13.27
C GLY A 86 -7.30 -4.96 -14.65
N THR A 87 -6.11 -5.55 -14.75
CA THR A 87 -5.51 -6.02 -16.01
C THR A 87 -5.13 -7.49 -15.93
N THR A 88 -5.08 -8.19 -17.07
CA THR A 88 -4.62 -9.59 -17.09
C THR A 88 -3.10 -9.67 -17.04
N GLY A 89 -2.55 -10.52 -16.17
CA GLY A 89 -1.12 -10.73 -16.02
C GLY A 89 -0.39 -9.64 -15.22
N THR A 90 0.94 -9.65 -15.27
CA THR A 90 1.81 -8.80 -14.42
C THR A 90 2.31 -7.53 -15.12
N THR A 91 1.61 -7.03 -16.14
CA THR A 91 2.07 -5.85 -16.88
C THR A 91 1.95 -4.61 -16.00
N PRO A 92 3.06 -3.94 -15.66
CA PRO A 92 2.98 -2.76 -14.81
C PRO A 92 2.29 -1.62 -15.55
N PRO A 93 1.35 -0.91 -14.92
CA PRO A 93 0.68 0.25 -15.49
C PRO A 93 1.68 1.39 -15.68
N ARG A 94 1.39 2.32 -16.59
CA ARG A 94 2.15 3.57 -16.63
C ARG A 94 1.78 4.43 -15.42
N LEU A 95 2.80 4.98 -14.74
CA LEU A 95 2.61 5.76 -13.52
C LEU A 95 1.81 7.06 -13.74
N ASP A 96 1.88 7.63 -14.94
CA ASP A 96 1.15 8.84 -15.35
C ASP A 96 -0.35 8.60 -15.57
N ALA A 97 -0.77 7.34 -15.76
CA ALA A 97 -2.16 6.94 -15.91
C ALA A 97 -2.83 6.57 -14.59
N LEU A 98 -2.11 6.63 -13.47
CA LEU A 98 -2.64 6.26 -12.16
C LEU A 98 -3.50 7.37 -11.56
N ASP A 99 -4.73 7.03 -11.21
CA ASP A 99 -5.64 7.92 -10.49
C ASP A 99 -5.35 7.88 -8.98
N ARG A 100 -4.25 8.52 -8.58
CA ARG A 100 -3.79 8.60 -7.17
C ARG A 100 -4.76 9.41 -6.30
N ASP A 101 -5.51 10.33 -6.90
CA ASP A 101 -6.36 11.28 -6.17
C ASP A 101 -7.58 10.59 -5.55
N ARG A 102 -8.00 9.45 -6.10
CA ARG A 102 -9.10 8.63 -5.56
C ARG A 102 -8.73 7.80 -4.33
N ILE A 103 -7.45 7.75 -3.96
CA ILE A 103 -6.97 6.99 -2.80
C ILE A 103 -6.84 7.93 -1.60
N ALA A 104 -7.72 7.74 -0.64
CA ALA A 104 -7.64 8.42 0.64
C ALA A 104 -6.56 7.74 1.50
N VAL A 105 -5.65 8.54 2.05
CA VAL A 105 -4.67 8.09 3.04
C VAL A 105 -4.89 8.85 4.34
N GLY A 106 -4.97 8.12 5.45
CA GLY A 106 -5.20 8.68 6.77
C GLY A 106 -4.54 7.85 7.87
N PRO A 107 -4.77 8.20 9.14
CA PRO A 107 -4.31 7.39 10.27
C PRO A 107 -4.85 5.97 10.16
N ALA A 108 -4.01 4.97 10.40
CA ALA A 108 -4.47 3.59 10.43
C ALA A 108 -5.49 3.39 11.57
N PRO A 109 -6.58 2.62 11.34
CA PRO A 109 -7.50 2.28 12.41
C PRO A 109 -6.75 1.54 13.52
N ALA A 110 -7.20 1.74 14.76
CA ALA A 110 -6.65 1.00 15.89
C ALA A 110 -6.75 -0.51 15.60
N PRO A 111 -5.74 -1.32 15.95
CA PRO A 111 -5.83 -2.77 15.79
C PRO A 111 -7.10 -3.26 16.48
N ALA A 112 -7.90 -4.05 15.78
CA ALA A 112 -9.01 -4.76 16.40
C ALA A 112 -8.43 -5.69 17.49
N GLU A 113 -8.95 -5.58 18.71
CA GLU A 113 -8.68 -6.50 19.83
C GLU A 113 -9.08 -7.94 19.51
#